data_AF-A0AAV0HBA0-F1
#
_entry.id   AF-A0AAV0HBA0-F1
#
_cell.length_a   1.000
_cell.length_b   1.000
_cell.length_c   1.000
_cell.angle_alpha   90.00
_cell.angle_beta   90.00
_cell.angle_gamma   90.00
#
_symmetry.space_group_name_H-M   'P 1'
#
loop_
_entity.id
_entity.type
_entity.pdbx_description
1 polymer ?
#
loop_
_entity_poly.entity_id
_entity_poly.type
_entity_poly.pdbx_seq_one_letter_code
_entity_poly.pdbx_strand_id
1 'polypeptide(L)'
;MEKNEFGVWSITLPDSGGNPAIPHNSRVKFRFKHGGGSWVDRIPAWIQYATVDPARFGAPYDGVFWDPPAPYQFKHPQPPRPTAPRIYEAHVGMSGSEPRVSTYREFADDVLPRIKANNYNTVQLMAVMEHSYYASFGYHITNFFAVSSRSGTPEDLKYLIDKAHSLGLRVLMDVVHSHASNNVTDGLNGFDVGQSSQESYFHTGERGYHKLWDSRLFNYSNWEVLRFLLSNLRWWLEEFKFDGFRFDGVTSMLYHHHGINMAFSGQYKEYFSEATDVDAVVYLMLANCLIHDVLPDATVIAEDVSGMPGLGRPVSEGGIGFDYRLAMGIPDKWIDYLKNKTDEEWSVNEIAGNLTNRRYAEKCVAYAESHDQVCVHGFPLS
;
A
#
# COMPACT_ATOMS: atom_id res chain seq x y z
N MET A 1 -12.83 8.14 -27.92
CA MET A 1 -11.95 6.97 -27.74
C MET A 1 -12.57 5.82 -28.50
N GLU A 2 -11.75 4.91 -29.02
CA GLU A 2 -12.16 3.70 -29.72
C GLU A 2 -11.91 2.49 -28.83
N LYS A 3 -12.87 1.56 -28.78
CA LYS A 3 -12.83 0.34 -27.95
C LYS A 3 -12.28 -0.82 -28.78
N ASN A 4 -11.26 -1.50 -28.28
CA ASN A 4 -10.76 -2.73 -28.90
C ASN A 4 -11.55 -3.98 -28.46
N GLU A 5 -11.17 -5.15 -28.96
CA GLU A 5 -11.84 -6.43 -28.67
C GLU A 5 -11.77 -6.87 -27.20
N PHE A 6 -10.76 -6.41 -26.45
CA PHE A 6 -10.59 -6.67 -25.01
C PHE A 6 -11.27 -5.62 -24.12
N GLY A 7 -11.95 -4.65 -24.73
CA GLY A 7 -12.65 -3.58 -24.02
C GLY A 7 -11.77 -2.45 -23.49
N VAL A 8 -10.52 -2.36 -23.96
CA VAL A 8 -9.64 -1.23 -23.70
C VAL A 8 -10.01 -0.09 -24.65
N TRP A 9 -10.24 1.09 -24.07
CA TRP A 9 -10.52 2.31 -24.82
C TRP A 9 -9.22 3.09 -25.07
N SER A 10 -9.00 3.55 -26.29
CA SER A 10 -7.81 4.31 -26.68
C SER A 10 -8.14 5.57 -27.48
N ILE A 11 -7.25 6.56 -27.46
CA ILE A 11 -7.29 7.76 -28.29
C ILE A 11 -5.88 8.32 -28.45
N THR A 12 -5.58 8.85 -29.63
CA THR A 12 -4.36 9.63 -29.87
C THR A 12 -4.77 11.08 -30.13
N LEU A 13 -4.24 12.01 -29.33
CA LEU A 13 -4.47 13.44 -29.49
C LEU A 13 -3.21 14.05 -30.11
N PRO A 14 -3.29 14.70 -31.28
CA PRO A 14 -2.14 15.37 -31.87
C PRO A 14 -1.77 16.63 -31.08
N ASP A 15 -0.50 17.00 -31.10
CA ASP A 15 -0.02 18.24 -30.49
C ASP A 15 -0.73 19.46 -31.08
N SER A 16 -0.96 20.47 -30.24
CA SER A 16 -1.55 21.74 -30.63
C SER A 16 -0.48 22.83 -30.61
N GLY A 17 -0.09 23.31 -31.80
CA GLY A 17 0.94 24.36 -31.92
C GLY A 17 2.32 23.94 -31.40
N GLY A 18 2.67 22.65 -31.49
CA GLY A 18 3.94 22.11 -31.00
C GLY A 18 3.98 21.85 -29.49
N ASN A 19 2.86 21.99 -28.79
CA ASN A 19 2.73 21.65 -27.37
C ASN A 19 1.78 20.45 -27.19
N PRO A 20 1.96 19.64 -26.14
CA PRO A 20 1.04 18.56 -25.79
C PRO A 20 -0.41 19.05 -25.72
N ALA A 21 -1.34 18.28 -26.29
CA ALA A 21 -2.76 18.64 -26.35
C ALA A 21 -3.41 18.81 -24.96
N ILE A 22 -2.90 18.09 -23.96
CA ILE A 22 -3.33 18.18 -22.57
C ILE A 22 -2.21 18.87 -21.80
N PRO A 23 -2.39 20.13 -21.35
CA PRO A 23 -1.38 20.83 -20.58
C PRO A 23 -1.06 20.11 -19.26
N HIS A 24 0.20 20.13 -18.85
CA HIS A 24 0.61 19.74 -17.50
C HIS A 24 -0.25 20.45 -16.43
N ASN A 25 -0.57 19.73 -15.36
CA ASN A 25 -1.33 20.21 -14.21
C ASN A 25 -2.78 20.64 -14.57
N SER A 26 -3.31 20.17 -15.70
CA SER A 26 -4.72 20.34 -16.07
C SER A 26 -5.56 19.16 -15.58
N ARG A 27 -6.86 19.42 -15.36
CA ARG A 27 -7.80 18.43 -14.83
C ARG A 27 -8.37 17.57 -15.95
N VAL A 28 -8.48 16.26 -15.70
CA VAL A 28 -8.98 15.26 -16.66
C VAL A 28 -9.94 14.27 -15.98
N LYS A 29 -10.94 13.82 -16.76
CA LYS A 29 -11.83 12.71 -16.39
C LYS A 29 -12.06 11.79 -17.58
N PHE A 30 -12.25 10.51 -17.30
CA PHE A 30 -12.77 9.53 -18.24
C PHE A 30 -14.30 9.60 -18.24
N ARG A 31 -14.88 9.95 -19.39
CA ARG A 31 -16.33 10.05 -19.59
C ARG A 31 -16.84 8.85 -20.38
N PHE A 32 -17.80 8.13 -19.83
CA PHE A 32 -18.43 6.98 -20.50
C PHE A 32 -19.94 6.90 -20.23
N LYS A 33 -20.62 6.06 -20.99
CA LYS A 33 -22.04 5.70 -20.81
C LYS A 33 -22.15 4.19 -20.73
N HIS A 34 -22.99 3.71 -19.82
CA HIS A 34 -23.40 2.33 -19.76
C HIS A 34 -24.88 2.23 -20.13
N GLY A 35 -25.20 1.47 -21.18
CA GLY A 35 -26.54 1.45 -21.78
C GLY A 35 -26.98 2.82 -22.33
N GLY A 36 -28.29 3.03 -22.46
CA GLY A 36 -28.89 4.31 -22.86
C GLY A 36 -28.90 5.40 -21.77
N GLY A 37 -28.09 5.25 -20.72
CA GLY A 37 -28.08 6.11 -19.54
C GLY A 37 -27.40 7.49 -19.73
N SER A 38 -27.27 8.22 -18.62
CA SER A 38 -26.55 9.49 -18.55
C SER A 38 -25.03 9.30 -18.63
N TRP A 39 -24.31 10.37 -18.99
CA TRP A 39 -22.84 10.37 -18.94
C TRP A 39 -22.36 10.21 -17.49
N VAL A 40 -21.34 9.38 -17.33
CA VAL A 40 -20.63 9.12 -16.09
C VAL A 40 -19.19 9.59 -16.26
N ASP A 41 -18.74 10.43 -15.33
CA ASP A 41 -17.37 10.93 -15.29
C ASP A 41 -16.62 10.28 -14.12
N ARG A 42 -15.44 9.73 -14.40
CA ARG A 42 -14.55 9.10 -13.41
C ARG A 42 -13.13 9.59 -13.56
N ILE A 43 -12.36 9.51 -12.48
CA ILE A 43 -10.92 9.71 -12.54
C ILE A 43 -10.31 8.51 -13.29
N PRO A 44 -9.37 8.71 -14.25
CA PRO A 44 -8.72 7.59 -14.90
C PRO A 44 -8.04 6.67 -13.88
N ALA A 45 -8.24 5.35 -13.97
CA ALA A 45 -7.70 4.38 -13.00
C ALA A 45 -6.17 4.44 -12.86
N TRP A 46 -5.48 4.91 -13.90
CA TRP A 46 -4.02 5.02 -14.00
C TRP A 46 -3.53 6.47 -13.82
N ILE A 47 -4.33 7.36 -13.24
CA ILE A 47 -3.92 8.74 -13.00
C ILE A 47 -2.73 8.78 -12.02
N GLN A 48 -1.76 9.66 -12.27
CA GLN A 48 -0.55 9.80 -11.47
C GLN A 48 -0.65 10.88 -10.39
N TYR A 49 -1.68 11.72 -10.47
CA TYR A 49 -1.95 12.75 -9.47
C TYR A 49 -3.44 13.08 -9.46
N ALA A 50 -4.02 13.28 -8.28
CA ALA A 50 -5.42 13.68 -8.15
C ALA A 50 -5.51 14.71 -7.03
N THR A 51 -6.25 15.79 -7.24
CA THR A 51 -6.34 16.88 -6.25
C THR A 51 -7.79 17.11 -5.84
N VAL A 52 -7.97 17.62 -4.63
CA VAL A 52 -9.27 18.04 -4.09
C VAL A 52 -9.20 19.51 -3.70
N ASP A 53 -10.33 20.21 -3.82
CA ASP A 53 -10.44 21.59 -3.32
C ASP A 53 -10.43 21.59 -1.79
N PRO A 54 -9.37 22.12 -1.13
CA PRO A 54 -9.27 22.10 0.32
C PRO A 54 -10.27 23.04 1.01
N ALA A 55 -10.85 24.00 0.29
CA ALA A 55 -11.81 24.95 0.85
C ALA A 55 -13.22 24.36 1.00
N ARG A 56 -13.50 23.20 0.39
CA ARG A 56 -14.83 22.60 0.36
C ARG A 56 -14.82 21.23 1.03
N PHE A 57 -15.51 21.14 2.17
CA PHE A 57 -15.73 19.87 2.85
C PHE A 57 -16.45 18.87 1.94
N GLY A 58 -15.90 17.65 1.83
CA GLY A 58 -16.46 16.58 0.98
C GLY A 58 -16.39 16.87 -0.52
N ALA A 59 -15.46 17.72 -0.97
CA ALA A 59 -15.25 17.93 -2.40
C ALA A 59 -14.79 16.63 -3.08
N PRO A 60 -15.32 16.31 -4.28
CA PRO A 60 -14.80 15.22 -5.08
C PRO A 60 -13.40 15.55 -5.59
N TYR A 61 -12.65 14.52 -5.90
CA TYR A 61 -11.34 14.67 -6.52
C TYR A 61 -11.46 14.94 -8.02
N ASP A 62 -10.46 15.62 -8.54
CA ASP A 62 -10.20 15.75 -9.97
C ASP A 62 -8.87 15.07 -10.29
N GLY A 63 -8.87 14.19 -11.30
CA GLY A 63 -7.64 13.67 -11.86
C GLY A 63 -6.83 14.79 -12.50
N VAL A 64 -5.53 14.79 -12.30
CA VAL A 64 -4.62 15.81 -12.81
C VAL A 64 -3.59 15.16 -13.73
N PHE A 65 -3.50 15.67 -14.96
CA PHE A 65 -2.48 15.21 -15.90
C PHE A 65 -1.11 15.73 -15.46
N TRP A 66 -0.25 14.84 -14.97
CA TRP A 66 1.02 15.19 -14.36
C TRP A 66 2.21 14.89 -15.28
N ASP A 67 2.55 15.84 -16.14
CA ASP A 67 3.71 15.76 -17.05
C ASP A 67 4.61 17.01 -16.91
N PRO A 68 5.36 17.15 -15.80
CA PRO A 68 6.08 18.40 -15.53
C PRO A 68 7.16 18.66 -16.59
N PRO A 69 7.33 19.92 -17.06
CA PRO A 69 8.32 20.23 -18.10
C PRO A 69 9.78 20.00 -17.66
N ALA A 70 10.02 20.00 -16.35
CA ALA A 70 11.31 19.70 -15.75
C ALA A 70 11.11 18.65 -14.63
N PRO A 71 11.13 17.35 -14.95
CA PRO A 71 10.98 16.30 -13.95
C PRO A 71 12.19 16.23 -13.02
N TYR A 72 11.95 15.87 -11.76
CA TYR A 72 12.97 15.68 -10.75
C TYR A 72 14.00 14.64 -11.20
N GLN A 73 15.27 14.98 -11.03
CA GLN A 73 16.40 14.11 -11.35
C GLN A 73 17.00 13.59 -10.04
N PHE A 74 16.90 12.28 -9.81
CA PHE A 74 17.55 11.63 -8.66
C PHE A 74 19.06 11.83 -8.71
N LYS A 75 19.65 12.18 -7.57
CA LYS A 75 21.08 12.51 -7.45
C LYS A 75 21.84 11.44 -6.68
N HIS A 76 21.15 10.65 -5.86
CA HIS A 76 21.74 9.67 -4.97
C HIS A 76 21.35 8.24 -5.37
N PRO A 77 22.29 7.28 -5.33
CA PRO A 77 21.96 5.89 -5.57
C PRO A 77 21.21 5.28 -4.37
N GLN A 78 20.41 4.25 -4.64
CA GLN A 78 19.78 3.45 -3.60
C GLN A 78 20.86 2.83 -2.68
N PRO A 79 20.71 2.93 -1.34
CA PRO A 79 21.64 2.29 -0.41
C PRO A 79 21.60 0.76 -0.53
N PRO A 80 22.72 0.07 -0.26
CA PRO A 80 22.76 -1.39 -0.30
C PRO A 80 21.83 -2.00 0.75
N ARG A 81 21.37 -3.23 0.48
CA ARG A 81 20.55 -3.99 1.42
C ARG A 81 21.27 -4.18 2.76
N PRO A 82 20.69 -3.75 3.90
CA PRO A 82 21.33 -3.93 5.20
C PRO A 82 21.23 -5.39 5.65
N THR A 83 22.16 -5.82 6.52
CA THR A 83 22.12 -7.15 7.14
C THR A 83 20.82 -7.37 7.94
N ALA A 84 20.35 -6.32 8.64
CA ALA A 84 19.08 -6.31 9.35
C ALA A 84 18.40 -4.94 9.19
N PRO A 85 17.12 -4.89 8.80
CA PRO A 85 16.37 -3.65 8.73
C PRO A 85 16.03 -3.16 10.14
N ARG A 86 16.38 -1.91 10.42
CA ARG A 86 15.94 -1.12 11.58
C ARG A 86 15.05 -0.03 11.01
N ILE A 87 13.75 -0.27 11.13
CA ILE A 87 12.73 0.45 10.38
C ILE A 87 12.12 1.55 11.25
N TYR A 88 12.13 2.79 10.74
CA TYR A 88 11.34 3.88 11.28
C TYR A 88 10.06 3.98 10.46
N GLU A 89 8.94 3.60 11.05
CA GLU A 89 7.63 3.74 10.42
C GLU A 89 7.10 5.16 10.55
N ALA A 90 6.57 5.73 9.46
CA ALA A 90 6.16 7.12 9.42
C ALA A 90 4.96 7.39 8.50
N HIS A 91 4.14 8.36 8.92
CA HIS A 91 3.09 8.97 8.12
C HIS A 91 3.40 10.47 7.93
N VAL A 92 3.63 10.88 6.68
CA VAL A 92 4.09 12.25 6.35
C VAL A 92 3.14 13.32 6.87
N GLY A 93 1.85 13.17 6.63
CA GLY A 93 0.86 14.21 6.94
C GLY A 93 0.73 14.58 8.42
N MET A 94 1.15 13.72 9.35
CA MET A 94 1.06 13.94 10.80
C MET A 94 2.44 14.06 11.48
N SER A 95 3.48 14.26 10.68
CA SER A 95 4.87 14.28 11.16
C SER A 95 5.32 15.64 11.73
N GLY A 96 4.61 16.72 11.41
CA GLY A 96 4.89 18.05 11.91
C GLY A 96 4.24 18.32 13.26
N SER A 97 4.76 19.32 13.98
CA SER A 97 4.24 19.77 15.27
C SER A 97 2.97 20.62 15.16
N GLU A 98 2.71 21.19 13.98
CA GLU A 98 1.56 22.05 13.74
C GLU A 98 0.30 21.20 13.46
N PRO A 99 -0.90 21.66 13.89
CA PRO A 99 -2.16 20.94 13.69
C PRO A 99 -2.67 21.09 12.24
N ARG A 100 -1.85 20.67 11.27
CA ARG A 100 -2.15 20.66 9.84
C ARG A 100 -1.50 19.46 9.16
N VAL A 101 -1.92 19.18 7.94
CA VAL A 101 -1.21 18.21 7.11
C VAL A 101 0.20 18.75 6.79
N SER A 102 1.21 17.98 7.17
CA SER A 102 2.62 18.25 6.89
C SER A 102 3.00 17.76 5.50
N THR A 103 4.04 18.35 4.91
CA THR A 103 4.42 18.10 3.52
C THR A 103 5.58 17.11 3.37
N TYR A 104 5.74 16.54 2.17
CA TYR A 104 6.88 15.68 1.84
C TYR A 104 8.22 16.42 2.00
N ARG A 105 8.27 17.72 1.67
CA ARG A 105 9.46 18.55 1.84
C ARG A 105 9.82 18.73 3.31
N GLU A 106 8.85 19.07 4.15
CA GLU A 106 9.04 19.22 5.60
C GLU A 106 9.51 17.90 6.23
N PHE A 107 8.88 16.78 5.88
CA PHE A 107 9.34 15.47 6.37
C PHE A 107 10.77 15.17 5.94
N ALA A 108 11.10 15.44 4.68
CA ALA A 108 12.44 15.22 4.14
C ALA A 108 13.50 16.09 4.84
N ASP A 109 13.15 17.33 5.17
CA ASP A 109 14.08 18.31 5.71
C ASP A 109 14.23 18.23 7.23
N ASP A 110 13.14 17.93 7.96
CA ASP A 110 13.09 18.03 9.41
C ASP A 110 13.08 16.67 10.13
N VAL A 111 12.53 15.62 9.49
CA VAL A 111 12.30 14.31 10.11
C VAL A 111 13.37 13.30 9.69
N LEU A 112 13.71 13.19 8.41
CA LEU A 112 14.75 12.26 7.94
C LEU A 112 16.10 12.43 8.68
N PRO A 113 16.60 13.65 8.98
CA PRO A 113 17.82 13.79 9.79
C PRO A 113 17.71 13.18 11.19
N ARG A 114 16.52 13.25 11.81
CA ARG A 114 16.26 12.65 13.13
C ARG A 114 16.27 11.13 13.05
N ILE A 115 15.63 10.57 12.02
CA ILE A 115 15.63 9.13 11.77
C ILE A 115 17.08 8.64 11.64
N LYS A 116 17.88 9.33 10.83
CA LYS A 116 19.29 9.00 10.65
C LYS A 116 20.10 9.14 11.95
N ALA A 117 19.87 10.20 12.71
CA ALA A 117 20.55 10.45 13.98
C ALA A 117 20.29 9.34 15.02
N ASN A 118 19.12 8.70 14.97
CA ASN A 118 18.77 7.54 15.81
C ASN A 118 19.25 6.19 15.24
N ASN A 119 20.11 6.20 14.22
CA ASN A 119 20.75 5.02 13.64
C ASN A 119 19.81 3.98 12.98
N TYR A 120 18.57 4.37 12.69
CA TYR A 120 17.72 3.64 11.75
C TYR A 120 18.39 3.60 10.37
N ASN A 121 18.09 2.56 9.59
CA ASN A 121 18.63 2.38 8.23
C ASN A 121 17.54 2.23 7.17
N THR A 122 16.28 2.12 7.58
CA THR A 122 15.14 1.99 6.68
C THR A 122 14.00 2.87 7.20
N VAL A 123 13.28 3.52 6.31
CA VAL A 123 12.01 4.22 6.57
C VAL A 123 10.89 3.39 5.96
N GLN A 124 9.84 3.09 6.72
CA GLN A 124 8.57 2.58 6.18
C GLN A 124 7.63 3.77 6.00
N LEU A 125 7.29 4.08 4.75
CA LEU A 125 6.51 5.25 4.41
C LEU A 125 5.06 4.85 4.12
N MET A 126 4.18 5.22 5.04
CA MET A 126 2.75 4.93 4.97
C MET A 126 1.99 6.00 4.18
N ALA A 127 0.76 5.66 3.78
CA ALA A 127 -0.20 6.61 3.20
C ALA A 127 0.31 7.40 1.96
N VAL A 128 1.13 6.74 1.14
CA VAL A 128 1.69 7.32 -0.10
C VAL A 128 0.70 7.25 -1.25
N MET A 129 0.09 6.08 -1.47
CA MET A 129 -0.97 5.90 -2.46
C MET A 129 -2.17 6.79 -2.10
N GLU A 130 -2.75 7.45 -3.10
CA GLU A 130 -3.82 8.41 -2.85
C GLU A 130 -5.08 7.76 -2.30
N HIS A 131 -5.62 8.40 -1.25
CA HIS A 131 -6.77 7.94 -0.49
C HIS A 131 -7.65 9.16 -0.16
N SER A 132 -8.94 9.11 -0.49
CA SER A 132 -9.82 10.27 -0.29
C SER A 132 -10.14 10.53 1.19
N TYR A 133 -10.11 9.50 2.05
CA TYR A 133 -10.42 9.62 3.47
C TYR A 133 -9.13 9.68 4.30
N TYR A 134 -8.74 10.87 4.76
CA TYR A 134 -7.47 11.06 5.48
C TYR A 134 -7.35 10.21 6.75
N ALA A 135 -8.44 10.03 7.50
CA ALA A 135 -8.44 9.19 8.70
C ALA A 135 -8.45 7.67 8.41
N SER A 136 -8.44 7.25 7.14
CA SER A 136 -8.14 5.86 6.78
C SER A 136 -6.69 5.48 7.01
N PHE A 137 -5.83 6.44 7.34
CA PHE A 137 -4.40 6.23 7.53
C PHE A 137 -3.67 5.71 6.28
N GLY A 138 -4.28 5.88 5.10
CA GLY A 138 -3.78 5.35 3.84
C GLY A 138 -4.33 3.97 3.48
N TYR A 139 -5.22 3.37 4.26
CA TYR A 139 -5.74 2.02 3.96
C TYR A 139 -6.85 2.00 2.91
N HIS A 140 -7.61 3.08 2.72
CA HIS A 140 -8.69 3.13 1.72
C HIS A 140 -8.26 3.84 0.43
N ILE A 141 -7.50 3.13 -0.41
CA ILE A 141 -6.95 3.67 -1.65
C ILE A 141 -8.04 3.97 -2.68
N THR A 142 -7.95 5.15 -3.29
CA THR A 142 -8.82 5.58 -4.40
C THR A 142 -8.07 5.58 -5.74
N ASN A 143 -6.85 6.12 -5.77
CA ASN A 143 -6.05 6.27 -7.00
C ASN A 143 -4.67 5.64 -6.82
N PHE A 144 -4.52 4.38 -7.23
CA PHE A 144 -3.37 3.52 -6.90
C PHE A 144 -2.02 4.00 -7.46
N PHE A 145 -2.03 4.72 -8.58
CA PHE A 145 -0.82 5.26 -9.22
C PHE A 145 -0.51 6.69 -8.78
N ALA A 146 -1.40 7.31 -8.01
CA ALA A 146 -1.27 8.69 -7.59
C ALA A 146 -0.59 8.81 -6.23
N VAL A 147 0.33 9.76 -6.14
CA VAL A 147 0.90 10.24 -4.87
C VAL A 147 -0.18 11.06 -4.16
N SER A 148 -0.36 10.83 -2.85
CA SER A 148 -1.36 11.57 -2.08
C SER A 148 -1.09 13.07 -2.09
N SER A 149 -2.01 13.84 -2.68
CA SER A 149 -1.78 15.24 -3.02
C SER A 149 -1.74 16.16 -1.80
N ARG A 150 -2.25 15.69 -0.65
CA ARG A 150 -2.34 16.51 0.57
C ARG A 150 -0.98 16.92 1.11
N SER A 151 0.04 16.09 0.88
CA SER A 151 1.40 16.31 1.37
C SER A 151 2.33 16.92 0.32
N GLY A 152 1.87 17.10 -0.92
CA GLY A 152 2.66 17.71 -2.00
C GLY A 152 2.48 17.03 -3.34
N THR A 153 3.44 17.25 -4.24
CA THR A 153 3.45 16.73 -5.60
C THR A 153 4.25 15.43 -5.72
N PRO A 154 4.12 14.68 -6.84
CA PRO A 154 5.01 13.56 -7.12
C PRO A 154 6.49 13.91 -7.07
N GLU A 155 6.87 15.12 -7.48
CA GLU A 155 8.26 15.57 -7.47
C GLU A 155 8.78 15.83 -6.03
N ASP A 156 7.90 16.20 -5.10
CA ASP A 156 8.25 16.37 -3.70
C ASP A 156 8.49 15.03 -3.00
N LEU A 157 7.75 13.98 -3.40
CA LEU A 157 8.01 12.62 -2.94
C LEU A 157 9.34 12.09 -3.50
N LYS A 158 9.64 12.32 -4.77
CA LYS A 158 10.97 11.98 -5.35
C LYS A 158 12.10 12.66 -4.59
N TYR A 159 11.95 13.94 -4.25
CA TYR A 159 12.90 14.65 -3.40
C TYR A 159 13.08 14.01 -2.02
N LEU A 160 11.98 13.62 -1.36
CA LEU A 160 12.04 12.95 -0.05
C LEU A 160 12.86 11.65 -0.13
N ILE A 161 12.59 10.81 -1.13
CA ILE A 161 13.27 9.52 -1.29
C ILE A 161 14.75 9.73 -1.61
N ASP A 162 15.07 10.62 -2.56
CA ASP A 162 16.45 10.95 -2.93
C ASP A 162 17.23 11.53 -1.73
N LYS A 163 16.57 12.34 -0.89
CA LYS A 163 17.16 12.86 0.35
C LYS A 163 17.39 11.75 1.39
N ALA A 164 16.47 10.80 1.53
CA ALA A 164 16.66 9.64 2.39
C ALA A 164 17.88 8.81 1.93
N HIS A 165 18.00 8.57 0.62
CA HIS A 165 19.15 7.90 0.01
C HIS A 165 20.46 8.66 0.26
N SER A 166 20.45 10.00 0.19
CA SER A 166 21.62 10.83 0.53
C SER A 166 22.11 10.63 1.97
N LEU A 167 21.20 10.28 2.88
CA LEU A 167 21.49 9.97 4.28
C LEU A 167 21.84 8.48 4.50
N GLY A 168 21.86 7.67 3.44
CA GLY A 168 22.05 6.24 3.51
C GLY A 168 20.89 5.49 4.18
N LEU A 169 19.66 6.02 4.06
CA LEU A 169 18.44 5.39 4.51
C LEU A 169 17.73 4.76 3.31
N ARG A 170 17.32 3.50 3.44
CA ARG A 170 16.40 2.87 2.48
C ARG A 170 14.97 3.35 2.74
N VAL A 171 14.11 3.37 1.73
CA VAL A 171 12.70 3.75 1.88
C VAL A 171 11.82 2.65 1.31
N LEU A 172 10.99 2.03 2.16
CA LEU A 172 9.95 1.10 1.77
C LEU A 172 8.62 1.86 1.73
N MET A 173 7.72 1.43 0.85
CA MET A 173 6.37 2.00 0.75
C MET A 173 5.33 0.98 1.18
N ASP A 174 4.26 1.44 1.81
CA ASP A 174 3.05 0.64 2.00
C ASP A 174 2.34 0.41 0.65
N VAL A 175 2.04 -0.85 0.37
CA VAL A 175 1.27 -1.30 -0.78
C VAL A 175 -0.01 -1.93 -0.27
N VAL A 176 -1.12 -1.22 -0.49
CA VAL A 176 -2.44 -1.69 -0.11
C VAL A 176 -3.11 -2.30 -1.34
N HIS A 177 -2.71 -3.53 -1.68
CA HIS A 177 -3.32 -4.31 -2.77
C HIS A 177 -4.34 -5.34 -2.26
N SER A 178 -4.62 -5.36 -0.95
CA SER A 178 -5.61 -6.25 -0.35
C SER A 178 -7.06 -5.87 -0.67
N HIS A 179 -7.33 -4.57 -0.90
CA HIS A 179 -8.65 -4.04 -1.20
C HIS A 179 -8.56 -2.65 -1.85
N ALA A 180 -9.69 -2.11 -2.27
CA ALA A 180 -9.84 -0.72 -2.72
C ALA A 180 -10.99 -0.03 -1.97
N SER A 181 -10.92 1.30 -1.87
CA SER A 181 -12.03 2.11 -1.35
C SER A 181 -13.33 1.85 -2.12
N ASN A 182 -14.46 1.81 -1.42
CA ASN A 182 -15.78 1.78 -2.02
C ASN A 182 -16.24 3.15 -2.58
N ASN A 183 -15.39 4.19 -2.56
CA ASN A 183 -15.73 5.50 -3.10
C ASN A 183 -15.94 5.45 -4.63
N VAL A 184 -17.19 5.59 -5.05
CA VAL A 184 -17.64 5.52 -6.46
C VAL A 184 -17.22 6.74 -7.27
N THR A 185 -17.09 7.91 -6.64
CA THR A 185 -16.83 9.16 -7.35
C THR A 185 -15.34 9.33 -7.65
N ASP A 186 -14.50 9.03 -6.66
CA ASP A 186 -13.08 9.38 -6.68
C ASP A 186 -12.16 8.17 -6.89
N GLY A 187 -12.69 6.95 -6.80
CA GLY A 187 -11.89 5.73 -6.78
C GLY A 187 -12.27 4.70 -7.84
N LEU A 188 -11.53 3.60 -7.83
CA LEU A 188 -11.67 2.49 -8.77
C LEU A 188 -13.07 1.85 -8.74
N ASN A 189 -13.79 1.95 -7.62
CA ASN A 189 -15.18 1.49 -7.51
C ASN A 189 -16.12 2.17 -8.51
N GLY A 190 -15.77 3.35 -9.00
CA GLY A 190 -16.54 4.07 -10.01
C GLY A 190 -16.64 3.38 -11.37
N PHE A 191 -15.80 2.39 -11.64
CA PHE A 191 -15.81 1.58 -12.87
C PHE A 191 -16.69 0.33 -12.77
N ASP A 192 -17.19 -0.01 -11.58
CA ASP A 192 -18.19 -1.05 -11.42
C ASP A 192 -19.59 -0.47 -11.66
N VAL A 193 -20.20 -0.87 -12.77
CA VAL A 193 -21.54 -0.48 -13.21
C VAL A 193 -22.49 -1.67 -13.27
N GLY A 194 -22.17 -2.76 -12.56
CA GLY A 194 -22.98 -3.98 -12.51
C GLY A 194 -22.64 -5.01 -13.59
N GLN A 195 -21.48 -4.88 -14.23
CA GLN A 195 -20.96 -5.89 -15.16
C GLN A 195 -20.51 -7.17 -14.44
N SER A 196 -20.18 -8.20 -15.22
CA SER A 196 -19.62 -9.44 -14.67
C SER A 196 -18.26 -9.20 -14.01
N SER A 197 -17.88 -10.07 -13.06
CA SER A 197 -16.58 -9.97 -12.38
C SER A 197 -15.39 -10.07 -13.34
N GLN A 198 -15.53 -10.70 -14.51
CA GLN A 198 -14.47 -10.82 -15.52
C GLN A 198 -14.17 -9.50 -16.23
N GLU A 199 -15.14 -8.58 -16.28
CA GLU A 199 -15.03 -7.26 -16.89
C GLU A 199 -14.87 -6.14 -15.82
N SER A 200 -14.55 -6.53 -14.59
CA SER A 200 -14.39 -5.63 -13.44
C SER A 200 -13.02 -5.79 -12.81
N TYR A 201 -12.60 -4.78 -12.04
CA TYR A 201 -11.45 -4.91 -11.14
C TYR A 201 -11.76 -5.84 -9.96
N PHE A 202 -13.04 -6.00 -9.62
CA PHE A 202 -13.49 -6.61 -8.39
C PHE A 202 -14.31 -7.87 -8.62
N HIS A 203 -14.40 -8.68 -7.57
CA HIS A 203 -15.47 -9.66 -7.47
C HIS A 203 -16.85 -8.98 -7.30
N THR A 204 -17.91 -9.74 -7.58
CA THR A 204 -19.31 -9.35 -7.40
C THR A 204 -19.93 -10.02 -6.17
N GLY A 205 -21.00 -9.45 -5.61
CA GLY A 205 -21.70 -10.02 -4.46
C GLY A 205 -20.83 -10.04 -3.19
N GLU A 206 -21.03 -11.02 -2.31
CA GLU A 206 -20.30 -11.12 -1.04
C GLU A 206 -18.78 -11.29 -1.23
N ARG A 207 -18.34 -12.02 -2.26
CA ARG A 207 -16.91 -12.19 -2.58
C ARG A 207 -16.23 -10.87 -2.98
N GLY A 208 -17.00 -9.88 -3.42
CA GLY A 208 -16.53 -8.57 -3.87
C GLY A 208 -16.40 -7.50 -2.81
N TYR A 209 -16.73 -7.80 -1.55
CA TYR A 209 -16.91 -6.79 -0.52
C TYR A 209 -16.42 -7.25 0.86
N HIS A 210 -15.51 -6.48 1.44
CA HIS A 210 -14.94 -6.73 2.76
C HIS A 210 -15.78 -6.06 3.84
N LYS A 211 -16.69 -6.81 4.49
CA LYS A 211 -17.70 -6.28 5.42
C LYS A 211 -17.12 -5.46 6.59
N LEU A 212 -15.97 -5.86 7.14
CA LEU A 212 -15.34 -5.17 8.28
C LEU A 212 -14.68 -3.84 7.88
N TRP A 213 -14.22 -3.73 6.63
CA TRP A 213 -13.47 -2.56 6.14
C TRP A 213 -14.29 -1.69 5.20
N ASP A 214 -15.57 -2.02 4.98
CA ASP A 214 -16.45 -1.34 4.02
C ASP A 214 -15.78 -1.08 2.65
N SER A 215 -15.16 -2.13 2.09
CA SER A 215 -14.23 -2.00 0.96
C SER A 215 -14.46 -3.02 -0.16
N ARG A 216 -13.94 -2.75 -1.37
CA ARG A 216 -14.03 -3.65 -2.53
C ARG A 216 -12.84 -4.60 -2.61
N LEU A 217 -13.09 -5.84 -2.99
CA LEU A 217 -12.08 -6.90 -3.11
C LEU A 217 -11.76 -7.21 -4.57
N PHE A 218 -10.48 -7.21 -4.91
CA PHE A 218 -9.97 -7.47 -6.24
C PHE A 218 -10.31 -8.88 -6.72
N ASN A 219 -10.49 -9.03 -8.03
CA ASN A 219 -10.45 -10.33 -8.67
C ASN A 219 -9.03 -10.58 -9.20
N TYR A 220 -8.18 -11.20 -8.40
CA TYR A 220 -6.77 -11.44 -8.74
C TYR A 220 -6.56 -12.39 -9.93
N SER A 221 -7.58 -13.15 -10.34
CA SER A 221 -7.52 -14.01 -11.53
C SER A 221 -7.64 -13.25 -12.85
N ASN A 222 -8.13 -12.00 -12.82
CA ASN A 222 -8.35 -11.22 -14.03
C ASN A 222 -7.03 -10.67 -14.58
N TRP A 223 -6.83 -10.84 -15.88
CA TRP A 223 -5.60 -10.42 -16.57
C TRP A 223 -5.28 -8.92 -16.41
N GLU A 224 -6.29 -8.05 -16.59
CA GLU A 224 -6.10 -6.60 -16.45
C GLU A 224 -5.94 -6.17 -14.99
N VAL A 225 -6.42 -6.96 -14.01
CA VAL A 225 -6.13 -6.73 -12.58
C VAL A 225 -4.67 -7.08 -12.28
N LEU A 226 -4.19 -8.22 -12.78
CA LEU A 226 -2.77 -8.58 -12.68
C LEU A 226 -1.90 -7.50 -13.33
N ARG A 227 -2.24 -7.05 -14.55
CA ARG A 227 -1.53 -5.96 -15.22
C ARG A 227 -1.52 -4.70 -14.36
N PHE A 228 -2.66 -4.30 -13.83
CA PHE A 228 -2.81 -3.11 -13.01
C PHE A 228 -1.92 -3.17 -11.76
N LEU A 229 -2.05 -4.22 -10.94
CA LEU A 229 -1.33 -4.34 -9.66
C LEU A 229 0.17 -4.57 -9.86
N LEU A 230 0.58 -5.41 -10.82
CA LEU A 230 2.00 -5.65 -11.11
C LEU A 230 2.67 -4.41 -11.70
N SER A 231 1.99 -3.70 -12.62
CA SER A 231 2.53 -2.44 -13.16
C SER A 231 2.59 -1.36 -12.09
N ASN A 232 1.69 -1.38 -11.10
CA ASN A 232 1.74 -0.47 -9.97
C ASN A 232 3.00 -0.66 -9.11
N LEU A 233 3.36 -1.90 -8.80
CA LEU A 233 4.61 -2.21 -8.09
C LEU A 233 5.83 -1.69 -8.87
N ARG A 234 5.87 -1.96 -10.18
CA ARG A 234 6.96 -1.49 -11.05
C ARG A 234 7.00 0.04 -11.12
N TRP A 235 5.85 0.70 -11.22
CA TRP A 235 5.72 2.16 -11.22
C TRP A 235 6.40 2.77 -9.99
N TRP A 236 6.08 2.28 -8.80
CA TRP A 236 6.68 2.79 -7.56
C TRP A 236 8.19 2.49 -7.45
N LEU A 237 8.66 1.34 -7.92
CA LEU A 237 10.10 1.02 -7.96
C LEU A 237 10.86 1.90 -8.95
N GLU A 238 10.37 2.05 -10.19
CA GLU A 238 11.11 2.71 -11.26
C GLU A 238 11.01 4.23 -11.20
N GLU A 239 9.82 4.79 -10.95
CA GLU A 239 9.58 6.24 -10.98
C GLU A 239 10.05 6.93 -9.70
N PHE A 240 9.86 6.29 -8.55
CA PHE A 240 10.12 6.88 -7.23
C PHE A 240 11.36 6.30 -6.54
N LYS A 241 11.94 5.21 -7.06
CA LYS A 241 13.14 4.57 -6.50
C LYS A 241 12.96 4.02 -5.08
N PHE A 242 11.75 3.61 -4.73
CA PHE A 242 11.55 2.85 -3.49
C PHE A 242 12.41 1.59 -3.44
N ASP A 243 12.83 1.21 -2.24
CA ASP A 243 13.75 0.11 -1.95
C ASP A 243 13.05 -1.24 -1.72
N GLY A 244 11.74 -1.28 -1.94
CA GLY A 244 10.86 -2.40 -1.63
C GLY A 244 9.57 -1.91 -0.97
N PHE A 245 8.83 -2.84 -0.38
CA PHE A 245 7.44 -2.62 0.01
C PHE A 245 7.09 -3.32 1.31
N ARG A 246 6.06 -2.81 1.99
CA ARG A 246 5.21 -3.61 2.88
C ARG A 246 3.88 -3.85 2.18
N PHE A 247 3.45 -5.10 2.10
CA PHE A 247 2.11 -5.45 1.63
C PHE A 247 1.18 -5.52 2.83
N ASP A 248 0.16 -4.66 2.81
CA ASP A 248 -0.77 -4.51 3.93
C ASP A 248 -2.03 -5.36 3.73
N GLY A 249 -2.54 -5.92 4.83
CA GLY A 249 -3.70 -6.80 4.82
C GLY A 249 -3.46 -8.13 4.10
N VAL A 250 -2.24 -8.67 4.13
CA VAL A 250 -1.93 -9.97 3.49
C VAL A 250 -2.79 -11.10 4.07
N THR A 251 -3.10 -11.06 5.36
CA THR A 251 -4.07 -12.01 5.97
C THR A 251 -5.42 -11.98 5.25
N SER A 252 -5.92 -10.79 4.86
CA SER A 252 -7.19 -10.65 4.15
C SER A 252 -7.11 -11.24 2.73
N MET A 253 -5.94 -11.14 2.11
CA MET A 253 -5.68 -11.71 0.78
C MET A 253 -5.58 -13.24 0.81
N LEU A 254 -4.92 -13.82 1.81
CA LEU A 254 -4.59 -15.24 1.85
C LEU A 254 -5.80 -16.16 2.03
N TYR A 255 -6.91 -15.66 2.58
CA TYR A 255 -8.06 -16.47 2.92
C TYR A 255 -9.37 -15.82 2.48
N HIS A 256 -10.30 -16.62 1.96
CA HIS A 256 -11.64 -16.15 1.59
C HIS A 256 -12.48 -15.64 2.78
N HIS A 257 -12.15 -16.06 4.00
CA HIS A 257 -12.74 -15.51 5.24
C HIS A 257 -11.96 -14.31 5.79
N HIS A 258 -10.86 -13.91 5.13
CA HIS A 258 -10.04 -12.74 5.45
C HIS A 258 -9.44 -12.71 6.86
N GLY A 259 -9.32 -13.87 7.52
CA GLY A 259 -8.97 -13.98 8.94
C GLY A 259 -10.03 -13.43 9.93
N ILE A 260 -11.19 -12.96 9.45
CA ILE A 260 -12.23 -12.36 10.32
C ILE A 260 -12.88 -13.46 11.18
N ASN A 261 -12.93 -13.23 12.49
CA ASN A 261 -13.47 -14.18 13.48
C ASN A 261 -12.80 -15.57 13.43
N MET A 262 -11.54 -15.62 12.99
CA MET A 262 -10.75 -16.84 12.95
C MET A 262 -9.61 -16.77 13.97
N ALA A 263 -9.38 -17.87 14.67
CA ALA A 263 -8.20 -18.06 15.50
C ALA A 263 -7.25 -19.02 14.79
N PHE A 264 -5.97 -18.63 14.69
CA PHE A 264 -4.93 -19.47 14.12
C PHE A 264 -4.20 -20.19 15.27
N SER A 265 -4.50 -21.48 15.44
CA SER A 265 -3.92 -22.32 16.49
C SER A 265 -2.53 -22.86 16.10
N GLY A 266 -2.16 -22.72 14.83
CA GLY A 266 -0.96 -23.31 14.24
C GLY A 266 -1.19 -24.68 13.61
N GLN A 267 -2.43 -25.17 13.57
CA GLN A 267 -2.79 -26.38 12.83
C GLN A 267 -2.75 -26.13 11.32
N TYR A 268 -2.04 -26.96 10.57
CA TYR A 268 -1.74 -26.66 9.16
C TYR A 268 -2.97 -26.67 8.24
N LYS A 269 -4.06 -27.33 8.65
CA LYS A 269 -5.35 -27.30 7.95
C LYS A 269 -6.01 -25.90 7.94
N GLU A 270 -5.65 -25.03 8.89
CA GLU A 270 -6.15 -23.65 8.95
C GLU A 270 -5.49 -22.78 7.87
N TYR A 271 -4.27 -23.13 7.46
CA TYR A 271 -3.49 -22.41 6.45
C TYR A 271 -3.68 -22.95 5.04
N PHE A 272 -3.86 -24.28 4.92
CA PHE A 272 -3.93 -24.98 3.64
C PHE A 272 -5.26 -25.74 3.54
N SER A 273 -6.28 -25.09 2.98
CA SER A 273 -7.60 -25.68 2.75
C SER A 273 -8.31 -24.98 1.59
N GLU A 274 -9.56 -25.35 1.32
CA GLU A 274 -10.42 -24.63 0.37
C GLU A 274 -10.71 -23.17 0.79
N ALA A 275 -10.38 -22.79 2.03
CA ALA A 275 -10.47 -21.41 2.47
C ALA A 275 -9.30 -20.54 1.98
N THR A 276 -8.19 -21.14 1.55
CA THR A 276 -7.02 -20.42 1.05
C THR A 276 -7.32 -19.85 -0.34
N ASP A 277 -7.12 -18.54 -0.52
CA ASP A 277 -7.35 -17.87 -1.79
C ASP A 277 -6.13 -18.06 -2.71
N VAL A 278 -6.23 -19.04 -3.61
CA VAL A 278 -5.15 -19.37 -4.54
C VAL A 278 -4.90 -18.24 -5.55
N ASP A 279 -5.93 -17.51 -5.97
CA ASP A 279 -5.78 -16.41 -6.93
C ASP A 279 -4.91 -15.29 -6.34
N ALA A 280 -5.16 -14.95 -5.07
CA ALA A 280 -4.36 -13.98 -4.32
C ALA A 280 -2.92 -14.47 -4.08
N VAL A 281 -2.74 -15.76 -3.72
CA VAL A 281 -1.40 -16.35 -3.53
C VAL A 281 -0.59 -16.29 -4.83
N VAL A 282 -1.19 -16.62 -5.96
CA VAL A 282 -0.53 -16.54 -7.28
C VAL A 282 -0.12 -15.10 -7.59
N TYR A 283 -1.01 -14.13 -7.35
CA TYR A 283 -0.66 -12.71 -7.52
C TYR A 283 0.53 -12.32 -6.63
N LEU A 284 0.55 -12.70 -5.35
CA LEU A 284 1.65 -12.39 -4.43
C LEU A 284 2.97 -13.05 -4.86
N MET A 285 2.94 -14.27 -5.38
CA MET A 285 4.12 -14.93 -5.95
C MET A 285 4.65 -14.18 -7.17
N LEU A 286 3.77 -13.80 -8.11
CA LEU A 286 4.14 -13.02 -9.30
C LEU A 286 4.70 -11.64 -8.91
N ALA A 287 4.10 -10.99 -7.91
CA ALA A 287 4.55 -9.72 -7.37
C ALA A 287 5.96 -9.82 -6.80
N ASN A 288 6.23 -10.80 -5.94
CA ASN A 288 7.56 -10.99 -5.36
C ASN A 288 8.62 -11.33 -6.43
N CYS A 289 8.30 -12.20 -7.40
CA CYS A 289 9.19 -12.45 -8.54
C CYS A 289 9.52 -11.15 -9.29
N LEU A 290 8.49 -10.37 -9.66
CA LEU A 290 8.68 -9.11 -10.38
C LEU A 290 9.54 -8.12 -9.58
N ILE A 291 9.26 -7.94 -8.29
CA ILE A 291 9.99 -7.00 -7.44
C ILE A 291 11.47 -7.37 -7.38
N HIS A 292 11.80 -8.65 -7.17
CA HIS A 292 13.19 -9.11 -7.10
C HIS A 292 13.87 -9.20 -8.47
N ASP A 293 13.12 -9.34 -9.56
CA ASP A 293 13.67 -9.23 -10.92
C ASP A 293 14.02 -7.78 -11.29
N VAL A 294 13.19 -6.82 -10.88
CA VAL A 294 13.43 -5.38 -11.12
C VAL A 294 14.51 -4.84 -10.17
N LEU A 295 14.45 -5.21 -8.90
CA LEU A 295 15.37 -4.78 -7.85
C LEU A 295 15.78 -6.00 -6.99
N PRO A 296 16.86 -6.72 -7.33
CA PRO A 296 17.31 -7.91 -6.60
C PRO A 296 17.54 -7.65 -5.10
N ASP A 297 17.99 -6.46 -4.75
CA ASP A 297 18.24 -6.01 -3.38
C ASP A 297 16.99 -5.47 -2.67
N ALA A 298 15.80 -5.60 -3.26
CA ALA A 298 14.55 -5.15 -2.64
C ALA A 298 14.32 -5.82 -1.28
N THR A 299 13.51 -5.18 -0.44
CA THR A 299 13.00 -5.78 0.80
C THR A 299 11.48 -5.75 0.79
N VAL A 300 10.85 -6.92 0.77
CA VAL A 300 9.38 -7.05 0.75
C VAL A 300 8.88 -7.65 2.06
N ILE A 301 8.00 -6.93 2.75
CA ILE A 301 7.46 -7.29 4.06
C ILE A 301 5.98 -7.64 3.92
N ALA A 302 5.55 -8.75 4.50
CA ALA A 302 4.13 -9.09 4.62
C ALA A 302 3.58 -8.68 5.98
N GLU A 303 2.46 -7.95 5.98
CA GLU A 303 1.60 -7.79 7.14
C GLU A 303 0.60 -8.96 7.21
N ASP A 304 1.03 -10.03 7.89
CA ASP A 304 0.25 -11.24 8.13
C ASP A 304 0.21 -11.58 9.61
N VAL A 305 -1.00 -11.58 10.18
CA VAL A 305 -1.25 -11.98 11.57
C VAL A 305 -1.40 -13.50 11.69
N SER A 306 -1.81 -14.19 10.63
CA SER A 306 -2.08 -15.64 10.67
C SER A 306 -0.84 -16.49 10.92
N GLY A 307 0.30 -16.05 10.40
CA GLY A 307 1.57 -16.78 10.45
C GLY A 307 1.64 -17.93 9.46
N MET A 308 1.12 -17.71 8.24
CA MET A 308 1.09 -18.72 7.18
C MET A 308 2.50 -19.30 6.92
N PRO A 309 2.67 -20.64 6.99
CA PRO A 309 3.95 -21.28 6.68
C PRO A 309 4.37 -21.06 5.22
N GLY A 310 5.64 -20.72 4.98
CA GLY A 310 6.17 -20.54 3.62
C GLY A 310 5.96 -19.14 3.04
N LEU A 311 5.33 -18.22 3.79
CA LEU A 311 5.16 -16.82 3.40
C LEU A 311 6.51 -16.15 3.17
N GLY A 312 7.48 -16.39 4.06
CA GLY A 312 8.83 -15.84 4.02
C GLY A 312 9.88 -16.69 3.29
N ARG A 313 9.46 -17.61 2.40
CA ARG A 313 10.36 -18.46 1.60
C ARG A 313 10.33 -18.05 0.12
N PRO A 314 11.45 -18.20 -0.62
CA PRO A 314 11.50 -17.88 -2.05
C PRO A 314 10.46 -18.63 -2.88
N VAL A 315 9.96 -17.99 -3.94
CA VAL A 315 9.00 -18.59 -4.88
C VAL A 315 9.55 -19.86 -5.53
N SER A 316 10.86 -19.89 -5.84
CA SER A 316 11.54 -21.06 -6.41
C SER A 316 11.55 -22.28 -5.49
N GLU A 317 11.32 -22.10 -4.20
CA GLU A 317 11.20 -23.20 -3.21
C GLU A 317 9.74 -23.60 -2.95
N GLY A 318 8.78 -22.98 -3.64
CA GLY A 318 7.34 -23.13 -3.38
C GLY A 318 6.81 -22.24 -2.27
N GLY A 319 7.57 -21.21 -1.84
CA GLY A 319 7.07 -20.16 -0.94
C GLY A 319 6.33 -19.04 -1.68
N ILE A 320 5.86 -18.03 -0.93
CA ILE A 320 5.16 -16.86 -1.49
C ILE A 320 6.14 -15.76 -1.93
N GLY A 321 7.34 -15.74 -1.37
CA GLY A 321 8.45 -14.89 -1.82
C GLY A 321 8.76 -13.67 -0.96
N PHE A 322 8.03 -13.42 0.14
CA PHE A 322 8.33 -12.30 1.01
C PHE A 322 9.68 -12.47 1.72
N ASP A 323 10.37 -11.36 2.00
CA ASP A 323 11.60 -11.40 2.76
C ASP A 323 11.35 -11.48 4.26
N TYR A 324 10.36 -10.72 4.76
CA TYR A 324 10.03 -10.64 6.18
C TYR A 324 8.52 -10.70 6.36
N ARG A 325 8.09 -11.16 7.54
CA ARG A 325 6.75 -10.87 8.06
C ARG A 325 6.82 -9.96 9.29
N LEU A 326 5.75 -9.23 9.56
CA LEU A 326 5.59 -8.53 10.83
C LEU A 326 5.30 -9.52 11.98
N ALA A 327 5.94 -9.32 13.14
CA ALA A 327 5.72 -10.12 14.35
C ALA A 327 4.56 -9.54 15.18
N MET A 328 3.35 -9.56 14.59
CA MET A 328 2.17 -8.84 15.10
C MET A 328 1.62 -9.34 16.44
N GLY A 329 2.07 -10.50 16.94
CA GLY A 329 1.67 -11.01 18.26
C GLY A 329 2.47 -10.44 19.44
N ILE A 330 3.55 -9.68 19.19
CA ILE A 330 4.36 -9.04 20.25
C ILE A 330 3.62 -7.86 20.89
N PRO A 331 3.07 -6.91 20.13
CA PRO A 331 2.41 -5.74 20.70
C PRO A 331 1.18 -6.08 21.57
N ASP A 332 0.39 -7.09 21.17
CA ASP A 332 -0.75 -7.58 21.96
C ASP A 332 -0.33 -8.08 23.34
N LYS A 333 0.85 -8.71 23.43
CA LYS A 333 1.37 -9.22 24.69
C LYS A 333 1.74 -8.08 25.65
N TRP A 334 2.33 -7.00 25.13
CA TRP A 334 2.62 -5.81 25.93
C TRP A 334 1.36 -5.08 26.36
N ILE A 335 0.33 -5.00 25.51
CA ILE A 335 -0.96 -4.42 25.88
C ILE A 335 -1.62 -5.20 27.02
N ASP A 336 -1.67 -6.53 26.94
CA ASP A 336 -2.22 -7.38 28.00
C ASP A 336 -1.49 -7.16 29.33
N TYR A 337 -0.16 -7.14 29.29
CA TYR A 337 0.68 -6.91 30.47
C TYR A 337 0.43 -5.54 31.10
N LEU A 338 0.36 -4.47 30.30
CA LEU A 338 0.18 -3.11 30.79
C LEU A 338 -1.26 -2.82 31.27
N LYS A 339 -2.27 -3.49 30.70
CA LYS A 339 -3.68 -3.26 31.06
C LYS A 339 -4.20 -4.17 32.17
N ASN A 340 -3.75 -5.42 32.20
CA ASN A 340 -4.43 -6.48 32.95
C ASN A 340 -3.56 -7.13 34.04
N LYS A 341 -2.26 -6.82 34.13
CA LYS A 341 -1.32 -7.44 35.08
C LYS A 341 -0.55 -6.40 35.87
N THR A 342 -0.31 -6.63 37.16
CA THR A 342 0.66 -5.82 37.92
C THR A 342 2.09 -6.27 37.61
N ASP A 343 3.09 -5.42 37.90
CA ASP A 343 4.49 -5.70 37.62
C ASP A 343 4.98 -7.02 38.24
N GLU A 344 4.45 -7.42 39.41
CA GLU A 344 4.80 -8.67 40.08
C GLU A 344 4.21 -9.92 39.41
N GLU A 345 3.15 -9.75 38.60
CA GLU A 345 2.49 -10.83 37.86
C GLU A 345 3.15 -11.09 36.49
N TRP A 346 4.16 -10.29 36.13
CA TRP A 346 4.86 -10.43 34.86
C TRP A 346 5.71 -11.70 34.84
N SER A 347 5.45 -12.57 33.85
CA SER A 347 6.18 -13.83 33.69
C SER A 347 7.27 -13.69 32.63
N VAL A 348 8.53 -13.77 33.07
CA VAL A 348 9.70 -13.78 32.16
C VAL A 348 9.60 -14.92 31.13
N ASN A 349 9.04 -16.07 31.53
CA ASN A 349 8.84 -17.20 30.62
C ASN A 349 7.80 -16.90 29.53
N GLU A 350 6.71 -16.21 29.87
CA GLU A 350 5.71 -15.78 28.88
C GLU A 350 6.28 -14.73 27.92
N ILE A 351 7.06 -13.77 28.44
CA ILE A 351 7.73 -12.74 27.62
C ILE A 351 8.70 -13.42 26.65
N ALA A 352 9.61 -14.25 27.16
CA ALA A 352 10.58 -14.96 26.33
C ALA A 352 9.88 -15.88 25.32
N GLY A 353 8.82 -16.59 25.72
CA GLY A 353 8.00 -17.42 24.85
C GLY A 353 7.39 -16.62 23.71
N ASN A 354 6.77 -15.48 23.98
CA ASN A 354 6.16 -14.64 22.96
C ASN A 354 7.21 -14.06 21.97
N LEU A 355 8.35 -13.58 22.47
CA LEU A 355 9.41 -12.99 21.64
C LEU A 355 10.14 -14.03 20.76
N THR A 356 10.19 -15.30 21.20
CA THR A 356 10.93 -16.37 20.51
C THR A 356 10.04 -17.35 19.73
N ASN A 357 8.72 -17.32 19.93
CA ASN A 357 7.77 -18.18 19.23
C ASN A 357 7.55 -17.71 17.78
N ARG A 358 8.47 -18.10 16.91
CA ARG A 358 8.45 -17.80 15.48
C ARG A 358 9.02 -18.95 14.67
N ARG A 359 8.79 -18.92 13.36
CA ARG A 359 9.40 -19.86 12.41
C ARG A 359 10.85 -19.44 12.15
N TYR A 360 11.81 -20.23 12.61
CA TYR A 360 13.25 -19.89 12.51
C TYR A 360 13.80 -19.90 11.06
N ALA A 361 13.12 -20.57 10.14
CA ALA A 361 13.48 -20.60 8.72
C ALA A 361 12.97 -19.39 7.92
N GLU A 362 12.22 -18.48 8.55
CA GLU A 362 11.61 -17.30 7.96
C GLU A 362 11.97 -16.07 8.80
N LYS A 363 12.25 -14.94 8.16
CA LYS A 363 12.65 -13.72 8.89
C LYS A 363 11.40 -12.96 9.34
N CYS A 364 11.50 -12.26 10.46
CA CYS A 364 10.45 -11.36 10.91
C CYS A 364 11.01 -10.02 11.38
N VAL A 365 10.20 -8.97 11.28
CA VAL A 365 10.44 -7.67 11.90
C VAL A 365 9.63 -7.60 13.19
N ALA A 366 10.33 -7.39 14.31
CA ALA A 366 9.72 -7.26 15.62
C ALA A 366 9.59 -5.78 16.00
N TYR A 367 8.49 -5.46 16.69
CA TYR A 367 8.18 -4.14 17.23
C TYR A 367 7.37 -4.33 18.51
N ALA A 368 7.56 -3.42 19.47
CA ALA A 368 6.84 -3.46 20.74
C ALA A 368 5.46 -2.81 20.63
N GLU A 369 5.37 -1.80 19.77
CA GLU A 369 4.16 -1.03 19.50
C GLU A 369 4.16 -0.51 18.06
N SER A 370 2.98 -0.15 17.53
CA SER A 370 2.80 0.30 16.15
C SER A 370 1.55 1.16 15.98
N HIS A 371 1.40 1.73 14.78
CA HIS A 371 0.22 2.49 14.41
C HIS A 371 -1.10 1.68 14.51
N ASP A 372 -1.08 0.35 14.34
CA ASP A 372 -2.27 -0.50 14.49
C ASP A 372 -2.95 -0.31 15.84
N GLN A 373 -2.17 -0.17 16.91
CA GLN A 373 -2.69 0.00 18.26
C GLN A 373 -3.29 1.39 18.46
N VAL A 374 -2.81 2.39 17.73
CA VAL A 374 -3.39 3.73 17.71
C VAL A 374 -4.76 3.68 17.03
N CYS A 375 -4.88 2.96 15.91
CA CYS A 375 -6.12 2.80 15.17
C CYS A 375 -7.17 1.94 15.89
N VAL A 376 -6.76 0.86 16.56
CA VAL A 376 -7.67 -0.14 17.14
C VAL A 376 -7.94 0.09 18.63
N HIS A 377 -6.94 0.52 19.40
CA HIS A 377 -7.02 0.57 20.86
C HIS A 377 -7.09 1.98 21.45
N GLY A 378 -6.96 3.03 20.63
CA GLY A 378 -7.17 4.42 21.04
C GLY A 378 -6.25 4.88 22.18
N PHE A 379 -5.05 4.31 22.29
CA PHE A 379 -4.06 4.81 23.23
C PHE A 379 -3.65 6.25 22.82
N PRO A 380 -3.69 7.24 23.72
CA PRO A 380 -3.23 8.58 23.40
C PRO A 380 -1.72 8.53 23.12
N LEU A 381 -1.31 9.13 21.99
CA LEU A 381 0.10 9.46 21.75
C LEU A 381 0.53 10.43 22.86
N SER A 382 1.46 10.01 23.73
CA SER A 382 1.98 10.83 24.84
C SER A 382 2.91 11.93 24.35
#